data_AF-A0A5J5N5C3-F1
#
_entry.id   AF-A0A5J5N5C3-F1
#
_cell.length_a   1.000
_cell.length_b   1.000
_cell.length_c   1.000
_cell.angle_alpha   90.00
_cell.angle_beta   90.00
_cell.angle_gamma   90.00
#
_symmetry.space_group_name_H-M   'P 1'
#
loop_
_entity.id
_entity.type
_entity.pdbx_description
1 polymer ?
#
loop_
_entity_poly.entity_id
_entity_poly.type
_entity_poly.pdbx_seq_one_letter_code
_entity_poly.pdbx_strand_id
1 'polypeptide(L)' 'MMNLLQVVRDHWVHVLVPMGFVFGYYLDRKKSLLYKRELKPNEKVTWK' A
#
# COMPACT_ATOMS: atom_id res chain seq x y z
N MET A 1 24.77 13.98 22.67
CA MET A 1 24.45 13.88 21.24
C MET A 1 23.55 12.67 21.06
N MET A 2 22.27 12.88 20.72
CA MET A 2 21.34 11.77 20.50
C MET A 2 21.69 11.16 19.14
N ASN A 3 22.17 9.92 19.14
CA ASN A 3 22.57 9.25 17.92
C ASN A 3 21.32 8.91 17.10
N LEU A 4 21.30 9.28 15.82
CA LEU A 4 20.23 8.93 14.87
C LEU A 4 19.91 7.42 14.90
N LEU A 5 20.94 6.60 15.16
CA LEU A 5 20.86 5.16 15.33
C LEU A 5 19.96 4.70 16.49
N GLN A 6 19.89 5.47 17.58
CA GLN A 6 19.00 5.16 18.71
C GLN A 6 17.54 5.47 18.35
N VAL A 7 17.28 6.60 17.69
CA VAL A 7 15.94 6.99 17.24
C VAL A 7 15.41 6.01 16.19
N VAL A 8 16.26 5.57 15.26
CA VAL A 8 15.89 4.54 14.27
C VAL A 8 15.54 3.22 14.94
N ARG A 9 16.23 2.83 16.03
CA ARG A 9 15.90 1.61 16.78
C ARG A 9 14.61 1.74 17.58
N ASP A 10 14.43 2.82 18.33
CA ASP A 10 13.24 3.06 19.15
C ASP A 10 11.98 3.24 18.29
N HIS A 11 12.12 3.87 17.12
CA HIS A 11 10.99 4.22 16.25
C HIS A 11 10.81 3.28 15.05
N TRP A 12 11.61 2.21 14.94
CA TRP A 12 11.56 1.27 13.82
C TRP A 12 10.16 0.69 13.63
N VAL A 13 9.48 0.34 14.73
CA VAL A 13 8.15 -0.28 14.71
C VAL A 13 7.12 0.64 14.07
N HIS A 14 7.20 1.94 14.34
CA HIS A 14 6.31 2.95 13.76
C HIS A 14 6.58 3.21 12.27
N VAL A 15 7.77 2.88 11.75
CA VAL A 15 8.09 2.99 10.33
C VAL A 15 7.68 1.73 9.55
N LEU A 16 7.77 0.55 10.18
CA LEU A 16 7.52 -0.73 9.52
C LEU A 16 6.04 -0.92 9.16
N VAL A 17 5.13 -0.46 10.01
CA VAL A 17 3.67 -0.59 9.79
C VAL A 17 3.18 0.26 8.59
N PRO A 18 3.49 1.57 8.48
CA PRO A 18 3.13 2.36 7.31
C PRO A 18 3.82 1.86 6.03
N MET A 19 5.09 1.47 6.10
CA MET A 19 5.81 0.93 4.93
C MET A 19 5.18 -0.37 4.44
N GLY A 20 4.80 -1.27 5.35
CA GLY A 20 4.08 -2.50 5.00
C GLY A 20 2.72 -2.23 4.37
N PHE A 21 1.98 -1.25 4.88
CA PHE A 21 0.70 -0.83 4.30
C PHE A 21 0.86 -0.25 2.89
N VAL A 22 1.84 0.64 2.68
CA VAL A 22 2.14 1.21 1.36
C VAL A 22 2.55 0.11 0.37
N PHE A 23 3.36 -0.85 0.81
CA PHE A 23 3.78 -1.97 -0.03
C PHE A 23 2.61 -2.89 -0.39
N GLY A 24 1.74 -3.20 0.58
CA GLY A 24 0.50 -3.94 0.35
C GLY A 24 -0.44 -3.22 -0.63
N TYR A 25 -0.65 -1.91 -0.45
CA TYR A 25 -1.46 -1.09 -1.33
C TYR A 25 -0.88 -1.01 -2.75
N TYR A 26 0.44 -0.92 -2.89
CA TYR A 26 1.09 -0.91 -4.19
C TYR A 26 0.90 -2.23 -4.93
N LEU A 27 1.05 -3.37 -4.24
CA LEU A 27 0.80 -4.68 -4.82
C LEU A 27 -0.67 -4.88 -5.19
N ASP A 28 -1.60 -4.41 -4.37
CA ASP A 28 -3.04 -4.43 -4.65
C ASP A 28 -3.38 -3.60 -5.90
N ARG A 29 -2.83 -2.39 -6.00
CA ARG A 29 -2.98 -1.52 -7.16
C ARG A 29 -2.37 -2.13 -8.43
N LYS A 30 -1.28 -2.89 -8.32
CA LYS A 30 -0.71 -3.63 -9.45
C LYS A 30 -1.62 -4.77 -9.90
N LYS A 31 -2.34 -5.43 -8.99
CA LYS A 31 -3.36 -6.44 -9.33
C LYS A 31 -4.59 -5.83 -9.99
N SER A 32 -5.01 -4.62 -9.60
CA SER A 32 -6.16 -3.94 -10.23
C SER A 32 -5.87 -3.50 -11.67
N LEU A 33 -4.62 -3.19 -12.01
CA LEU A 33 -4.19 -2.95 -13.39
C LEU A 33 -4.30 -4.20 -14.28
N LEU A 34 -4.11 -5.39 -13.72
CA LEU A 34 -4.27 -6.67 -14.43
C LEU A 34 -5.73 -6.98 -14.77
N TYR A 35 -6.69 -6.48 -13.98
CA TYR A 35 -8.13 -6.63 -14.19
C TYR A 35 -8.78 -5.46 -14.92
N LYS A 36 -7.98 -4.53 -15.46
CA LYS A 36 -8.48 -3.33 -16.15
C LYS A 36 -9.07 -3.73 -17.51
N ARG A 37 -10.35 -4.09 -17.50
CA ARG A 37 -11.21 -4.30 -18.68
C ARG A 37 -12.18 -3.12 -18.84
N GLU A 38 -12.59 -2.82 -20.07
CA GLU A 38 -13.71 -1.89 -20.30
C GLU A 38 -14.96 -2.41 -19.58
N LEU A 39 -15.60 -1.51 -18.83
CA LEU A 39 -16.88 -1.76 -18.18
C LEU A 39 -17.97 -1.76 -19.26
N LYS A 40 -18.82 -2.79 -19.28
CA LYS A 40 -20.00 -2.78 -20.15
C LYS A 40 -20.89 -1.59 -19.76
N PRO A 41 -21.58 -0.94 -20.71
CA PRO A 41 -22.32 0.32 -20.47
C PRO A 41 -23.42 0.24 -19.41
N ASN A 42 -23.79 -0.96 -18.95
CA ASN A 42 -24.81 -1.19 -17.92
C ASN A 42 -24.23 -1.57 -16.54
N GLU A 43 -22.91 -1.52 -16.36
CA GLU A 43 -22.21 -1.98 -15.15
C GLU A 43 -21.42 -0.79 -14.53
N LYS A 44 -21.81 -0.34 -13.33
CA LYS A 44 -21.20 0.85 -12.68
C LYS A 44 -19.93 0.53 -11.87
N VAL A 45 -19.74 -0.72 -11.47
CA VAL A 45 -18.62 -1.23 -10.66
C VAL A 45 -18.40 -2.70 -10.98
N THR A 46 -17.14 -3.15 -11.04
CA THR A 46 -16.81 -4.56 -11.35
C THR A 46 -17.01 -5.52 -10.17
N TRP A 47 -17.13 -5.00 -8.94
CA TRP A 47 -17.37 -5.76 -7.70
C TRP A 47 -18.20 -4.91 -6.72
N LYS A 48 -18.91 -5.57 -5.79
CA LYS A 48 -19.84 -4.96 -4.83
C LYS A 48 -19.15 -4.48 -3.56
#